data_AF-A0A257TV11-F1
#
_entry.id   AF-A0A257TV11-F1
#
_cell.length_a   1.000
_cell.length_b   1.000
_cell.length_c   1.000
_cell.angle_alpha   90.00
_cell.angle_beta   90.00
_cell.angle_gamma   90.00
#
_symmetry.space_group_name_H-M   'P 1'
#
loop_
_entity.id
_entity.type
_entity.pdbx_description
1 polymer ?
#
loop_
_entity_poly.entity_id
_entity_poly.type
_entity_poly.pdbx_seq_one_letter_code
_entity_poly.pdbx_strand_id
1 'polypeptide(L)'
;VRSNLFYQDVKPHLTELVEEMFRQVPTGVGRSGKYRFDARELKRLMAEGPSRLVERSLAVPSDIDHTEARGRLDGAEPDNVSERALERGKDQCGTLGSGNHFMEVQVVDAVFDDEAARSMGLAKDMVCVMIHSGSRGLGYQVCDDALRLLRGVPEKYGIDLPDRQLACAPVESREGEHYLGTMRAAANYAWCNRQLLMWQARETFETIFGRPWEELQMNLVYDVAHNIAKFEEHTIGGRTRRLWVVMSRTAAIKHAQGRRIDQELKQQGIIARARSWKGLAEEQPAAYKDVSLVVEVVHQAGLAKKVARMRPIGVIKG
;
A
#
# COMPACT_ATOMS: atom_id res chain seq x y z
N VAL A 1 -0.30 7.24 -8.44
CA VAL A 1 -0.92 8.54 -8.79
C VAL A 1 -0.10 9.17 -9.90
N ARG A 2 -0.71 9.54 -11.03
CA ARG A 2 -0.04 10.27 -12.11
C ARG A 2 -0.35 11.76 -12.01
N SER A 3 0.53 12.62 -12.51
CA SER A 3 0.28 14.06 -12.67
C SER A 3 0.36 14.44 -14.15
N ASN A 4 0.15 15.71 -14.48
CA ASN A 4 0.52 16.27 -15.78
C ASN A 4 1.90 16.96 -15.78
N LEU A 5 2.68 16.84 -14.70
CA LEU A 5 4.03 17.36 -14.61
C LEU A 5 5.03 16.37 -15.20
N PHE A 6 6.10 16.91 -15.79
CA PHE A 6 7.24 16.17 -16.29
C PHE A 6 8.48 16.45 -15.44
N TYR A 7 9.52 15.64 -15.62
CA TYR A 7 10.73 15.73 -14.82
C TYR A 7 11.35 17.13 -14.78
N GLN A 8 11.30 17.88 -15.87
CA GLN A 8 11.84 19.24 -15.92
C GLN A 8 11.05 20.24 -15.07
N ASP A 9 9.74 20.04 -14.90
CA ASP A 9 8.89 20.89 -14.07
C ASP A 9 9.19 20.69 -12.58
N VAL A 10 9.49 19.45 -12.19
CA VAL A 10 9.69 19.08 -10.78
C VAL A 10 11.15 19.22 -10.35
N LYS A 11 12.11 19.06 -11.26
CA LYS A 11 13.55 19.07 -10.95
C LYS A 11 14.01 20.29 -10.14
N PRO A 12 13.59 21.54 -10.42
CA PRO A 12 13.98 22.71 -9.63
C PRO A 12 13.42 22.69 -8.20
N HIS A 13 12.26 22.06 -8.00
CA HIS A 13 11.52 22.04 -6.73
C HIS A 13 11.66 20.73 -5.96
N LEU A 14 12.41 19.75 -6.49
CA LEU A 14 12.40 18.37 -5.98
C LEU A 14 12.80 18.26 -4.51
N THR A 15 13.80 19.03 -4.07
CA THR A 15 14.22 19.05 -2.66
C THR A 15 13.11 19.56 -1.76
N GLU A 16 12.51 20.70 -2.13
CA GLU A 16 11.43 21.34 -1.39
C GLU A 16 10.20 20.43 -1.35
N LEU A 17 9.85 19.81 -2.47
CA LEU A 17 8.75 18.86 -2.59
C LEU A 17 8.91 17.67 -1.64
N VAL A 18 10.09 17.05 -1.59
CA VAL A 18 10.34 15.90 -0.70
C VAL A 18 10.34 16.33 0.77
N GLU A 19 10.83 17.53 1.09
CA GLU A 19 10.80 18.08 2.44
C GLU A 19 9.38 18.44 2.90
N GLU A 20 8.59 19.03 2.02
CA GLU A 20 7.16 19.31 2.22
C GLU A 20 6.39 18.02 2.46
N MET A 21 6.60 17.03 1.60
CA MET A 21 5.97 15.72 1.72
C MET A 21 6.33 15.05 3.04
N PHE A 22 7.59 15.10 3.46
CA PHE A 22 8.04 14.53 4.74
C PHE A 22 7.48 15.26 5.96
N ARG A 23 7.16 16.56 5.81
CA ARG A 23 6.56 17.37 6.87
C ARG A 23 5.06 17.12 6.98
N GLN A 24 4.36 17.05 5.85
CA GLN A 24 2.91 16.84 5.81
C GLN A 24 2.52 15.40 6.12
N VAL A 25 3.24 14.41 5.56
CA VAL A 25 2.90 12.99 5.69
C VAL A 25 3.53 12.40 6.96
N PRO A 26 2.74 11.92 7.93
CA PRO A 26 3.29 11.32 9.15
C PRO A 26 3.95 9.97 8.85
N THR A 27 5.23 9.87 9.19
CA THR A 27 6.08 8.68 8.94
C THR A 27 6.68 8.12 10.23
N GLY A 28 6.83 6.79 10.30
CA GLY A 28 7.47 6.08 11.42
C GLY A 28 6.52 5.36 12.37
N VAL A 29 7.11 4.60 13.31
CA VAL A 29 6.37 3.79 14.30
C VAL A 29 5.64 4.68 15.31
N GLY A 30 4.36 4.38 15.57
CA GLY A 30 3.59 5.03 16.63
C GLY A 30 3.19 6.48 16.35
N ARG A 31 3.30 6.95 15.11
CA ARG A 31 2.85 8.30 14.74
C ARG A 31 1.34 8.39 14.60
N SER A 32 0.82 9.54 15.01
CA SER A 32 -0.57 9.93 14.78
C SER A 32 -0.73 10.65 13.44
N GLY A 33 -1.89 10.45 12.79
CA GLY A 33 -2.30 11.08 11.55
C GLY A 33 -2.86 12.49 11.73
N LYS A 34 -2.93 13.24 10.62
CA LYS A 34 -3.65 14.53 10.53
C LYS A 34 -5.16 14.35 10.75
N TYR A 35 -5.69 13.20 10.34
CA TYR A 35 -7.11 12.88 10.40
C TYR A 35 -7.44 12.16 11.71
N ARG A 36 -8.51 12.58 12.37
CA ARG A 36 -9.05 11.91 13.55
C ARG A 36 -10.37 11.23 13.20
N PHE A 37 -10.49 10.00 13.66
CA PHE A 37 -11.70 9.19 13.53
C PHE A 37 -12.04 8.62 14.90
N ASP A 38 -13.28 8.84 15.35
CA ASP A 38 -13.76 8.14 16.54
C ASP A 38 -14.02 6.65 16.25
N ALA A 39 -14.34 5.87 17.28
CA ALA A 39 -14.57 4.43 17.12
C ALA A 39 -15.72 4.12 16.13
N ARG A 40 -16.76 4.95 16.08
CA ARG A 40 -17.90 4.76 15.18
C ARG A 40 -17.48 5.05 13.73
N GLU A 41 -16.76 6.14 13.50
CA GLU A 41 -16.22 6.49 12.19
C GLU A 41 -15.25 5.41 11.69
N LEU A 42 -14.35 4.91 12.54
CA LEU A 42 -13.43 3.82 12.17
C LEU A 42 -14.17 2.56 11.74
N LYS A 43 -15.23 2.17 12.47
CA LYS A 43 -16.05 1.02 12.08
C LYS A 43 -16.70 1.23 10.72
N ARG A 44 -17.15 2.45 10.40
CA ARG A 44 -17.66 2.78 9.06
C ARG A 44 -16.58 2.72 7.99
N LEU A 45 -15.39 3.25 8.24
CA LEU A 45 -14.25 3.11 7.31
C LEU A 45 -13.95 1.64 7.02
N MET A 46 -14.00 0.78 8.04
CA MET A 46 -13.80 -0.67 7.90
C MET A 46 -14.95 -1.38 7.17
N ALA A 47 -16.18 -0.90 7.25
CA ALA A 47 -17.32 -1.49 6.53
C ALA A 47 -17.41 -1.05 5.06
N GLU A 48 -17.08 0.22 4.80
CA GLU A 48 -17.45 0.90 3.56
C GLU A 48 -16.23 1.35 2.73
N GLY A 49 -15.02 1.29 3.28
CA GLY A 49 -13.79 1.64 2.58
C GLY A 49 -13.69 3.14 2.24
N PRO A 50 -12.89 3.51 1.21
CA PRO A 50 -12.59 4.90 0.89
C PRO A 50 -13.80 5.67 0.34
N SER A 51 -14.90 4.99 -0.01
CA SER A 51 -16.15 5.65 -0.40
C SER A 51 -16.68 6.61 0.68
N ARG A 52 -16.44 6.30 1.96
CA ARG A 52 -16.76 7.20 3.10
C ARG A 52 -16.02 8.52 3.06
N LEU A 53 -14.83 8.54 2.47
CA LEU A 53 -13.96 9.70 2.44
C LEU A 53 -14.42 10.72 1.39
N VAL A 54 -15.29 10.32 0.45
CA VAL A 54 -15.93 11.24 -0.50
C VAL A 54 -16.80 12.25 0.23
N GLU A 55 -17.56 11.82 1.23
CA GLU A 55 -18.40 12.71 2.06
C GLU A 55 -17.59 13.73 2.87
N ARG A 56 -16.29 13.46 3.10
CA ARG A 56 -15.37 14.39 3.77
C ARG A 56 -14.53 15.23 2.80
N SER A 57 -14.79 15.14 1.50
CA SER A 57 -13.96 15.77 0.46
C SER A 57 -12.49 15.34 0.55
N LEU A 58 -12.24 14.07 0.90
CA LEU A 58 -10.90 13.46 0.97
C LEU A 58 -10.74 12.33 -0.07
N ALA A 59 -11.73 12.19 -0.95
CA ALA A 59 -11.73 11.31 -2.11
C ALA A 59 -12.69 11.85 -3.17
N VAL A 60 -12.44 11.52 -4.42
CA VAL A 60 -13.39 11.74 -5.53
C VAL A 60 -13.87 10.40 -6.09
N PRO A 61 -15.04 10.34 -6.78
CA PRO A 61 -15.56 9.09 -7.33
C PRO A 61 -14.57 8.32 -8.21
N SER A 62 -13.78 9.03 -9.03
CA SER A 62 -12.76 8.41 -9.88
C SER A 62 -11.66 7.71 -9.08
N ASP A 63 -11.33 8.15 -7.86
CA ASP A 63 -10.36 7.46 -7.00
C ASP A 63 -10.89 6.06 -6.63
N ILE A 64 -12.20 5.96 -6.36
CA ILE A 64 -12.87 4.70 -6.02
C ILE A 64 -12.89 3.76 -7.21
N ASP A 65 -13.21 4.26 -8.41
CA ASP A 65 -13.27 3.47 -9.63
C ASP A 65 -11.91 2.86 -10.01
N HIS A 66 -10.81 3.53 -9.65
CA HIS A 66 -9.43 3.07 -9.91
C HIS A 66 -8.79 2.36 -8.71
N THR A 67 -9.57 2.04 -7.69
CA THR A 67 -9.12 1.22 -6.57
C THR A 67 -9.58 -0.22 -6.79
N GLU A 68 -8.69 -1.19 -6.57
CA GLU A 68 -9.03 -2.60 -6.63
C GLU A 68 -10.23 -2.93 -5.72
N ALA A 69 -11.18 -3.73 -6.24
CA ALA A 69 -12.47 -3.99 -5.58
C ALA A 69 -13.23 -2.71 -5.16
N ARG A 70 -13.00 -1.59 -5.85
CA ARG A 70 -13.53 -0.27 -5.50
C ARG A 70 -13.19 0.15 -4.05
N GLY A 71 -12.08 -0.36 -3.53
CA GLY A 71 -11.60 -0.12 -2.17
C GLY A 71 -12.42 -0.78 -1.06
N ARG A 72 -13.27 -1.76 -1.38
CA ARG A 72 -14.16 -2.39 -0.40
C ARG A 72 -14.33 -3.89 -0.68
N LEU A 73 -14.00 -4.71 0.32
CA LEU A 73 -14.43 -6.11 0.37
C LEU A 73 -15.75 -6.20 1.13
N ASP A 74 -16.76 -6.79 0.50
CA ASP A 74 -18.06 -7.10 1.11
C ASP A 74 -17.93 -8.16 2.22
N GLY A 75 -18.85 -8.11 3.18
CA GLY A 75 -18.83 -9.03 4.34
C GLY A 75 -17.73 -8.71 5.35
N ALA A 76 -17.29 -7.45 5.40
CA ALA A 76 -16.45 -6.95 6.49
C ALA A 76 -17.27 -6.84 7.78
N GLU A 77 -16.69 -7.30 8.90
CA GLU A 77 -17.36 -7.32 10.22
C GLU A 77 -16.61 -6.42 11.20
N PRO A 78 -16.78 -5.09 11.13
CA PRO A 78 -16.04 -4.14 11.96
C PRO A 78 -16.36 -4.26 13.46
N ASP A 79 -17.53 -4.80 13.81
CA ASP A 79 -17.91 -5.05 15.21
C ASP A 79 -17.15 -6.22 15.84
N ASN A 80 -16.59 -7.11 15.00
CA ASN A 80 -15.76 -8.22 15.42
C ASN A 80 -14.27 -7.85 15.54
N VAL A 81 -13.89 -6.62 15.18
CA VAL A 81 -12.52 -6.11 15.36
C VAL A 81 -12.32 -5.72 16.82
N SER A 82 -11.25 -6.23 17.44
CA SER A 82 -10.97 -6.02 18.87
C SER A 82 -10.77 -4.55 19.24
N GLU A 83 -11.11 -4.18 20.47
CA GLU A 83 -10.86 -2.82 21.00
C GLU A 83 -9.40 -2.43 20.89
N ARG A 84 -8.49 -3.38 21.12
CA ARG A 84 -7.04 -3.18 20.95
C ARG A 84 -6.67 -2.84 19.51
N ALA A 85 -7.29 -3.48 18.52
CA ALA A 85 -7.06 -3.18 17.11
C ALA A 85 -7.59 -1.80 16.73
N LEU A 86 -8.78 -1.43 17.22
CA LEU A 86 -9.36 -0.10 17.07
C LEU A 86 -8.46 0.97 17.68
N GLU A 87 -7.97 0.75 18.90
CA GLU A 87 -7.11 1.69 19.61
C GLU A 87 -5.77 1.90 18.89
N ARG A 88 -5.19 0.84 18.32
CA ARG A 88 -3.98 0.95 17.48
C ARG A 88 -4.26 1.64 16.15
N GLY A 89 -5.47 1.53 15.60
CA GLY A 89 -5.86 2.10 14.32
C GLY A 89 -6.34 3.56 14.39
N LYS A 90 -6.91 4.00 15.51
CA LYS A 90 -7.63 5.28 15.62
C LYS A 90 -6.80 6.48 15.20
N ASP A 91 -5.54 6.49 15.62
CA ASP A 91 -4.62 7.59 15.34
C ASP A 91 -3.74 7.32 14.12
N GLN A 92 -3.84 6.16 13.46
CA GLN A 92 -2.87 5.76 12.42
C GLN A 92 -3.41 5.89 10.99
N CYS A 93 -4.68 6.22 10.80
CA CYS A 93 -5.28 6.33 9.47
C CYS A 93 -4.78 7.60 8.77
N GLY A 94 -4.25 7.46 7.57
CA GLY A 94 -3.54 8.52 6.84
C GLY A 94 -2.06 8.65 7.24
N THR A 95 -1.44 7.60 7.77
CA THR A 95 0.00 7.58 8.11
C THR A 95 0.74 6.54 7.27
N LEU A 96 2.01 6.83 6.97
CA LEU A 96 2.81 5.94 6.13
C LEU A 96 3.22 4.66 6.86
N GLY A 97 3.70 4.85 8.10
CA GLY A 97 4.32 3.80 8.89
C GLY A 97 5.80 3.63 8.68
N SER A 98 6.29 2.43 9.05
CA SER A 98 7.69 2.01 9.02
C SER A 98 7.88 0.74 8.20
N GLY A 99 9.12 0.24 8.10
CA GLY A 99 9.49 -0.93 7.30
C GLY A 99 9.54 -0.57 5.82
N ASN A 100 9.01 -1.45 4.97
CA ASN A 100 8.99 -1.24 3.52
C ASN A 100 7.97 -0.20 3.04
N HIS A 101 7.29 0.51 3.94
CA HIS A 101 6.38 1.58 3.60
C HIS A 101 7.12 2.84 3.15
N PHE A 102 6.67 3.43 2.04
CA PHE A 102 7.26 4.63 1.45
C PHE A 102 6.23 5.41 0.65
N MET A 103 6.49 6.70 0.47
CA MET A 103 5.87 7.50 -0.58
C MET A 103 6.99 8.06 -1.46
N GLU A 104 6.92 7.76 -2.75
CA GLU A 104 7.97 8.06 -3.71
C GLU A 104 7.46 8.95 -4.82
N VAL A 105 8.18 10.03 -5.09
CA VAL A 105 8.09 10.79 -6.33
C VAL A 105 8.97 10.08 -7.35
N GLN A 106 8.38 9.67 -8.46
CA GLN A 106 9.00 8.86 -9.50
C GLN A 106 8.83 9.53 -10.86
N VAL A 107 9.71 9.21 -11.79
CA VAL A 107 9.61 9.56 -13.20
C VAL A 107 9.37 8.30 -14.03
N VAL A 108 8.51 8.37 -15.04
CA VAL A 108 8.39 7.32 -16.06
C VAL A 108 9.66 7.30 -16.90
N ASP A 109 10.53 6.35 -16.59
CA ASP A 109 11.86 6.25 -17.16
C ASP A 109 11.87 5.51 -18.50
N ALA A 110 10.94 4.57 -18.72
CA ALA A 110 10.77 3.90 -20.01
C ALA A 110 9.31 3.48 -20.21
N VAL A 111 8.87 3.46 -21.46
CA VAL A 111 7.60 2.85 -21.89
C VAL A 111 7.93 1.66 -22.77
N PHE A 112 7.32 0.52 -22.49
CA PHE A 112 7.48 -0.75 -23.22
C PHE A 112 6.24 -1.11 -24.04
N ASP A 113 5.08 -0.58 -23.66
CA ASP A 113 3.81 -0.73 -24.36
C ASP A 113 3.11 0.63 -24.42
N ASP A 114 3.17 1.28 -25.58
CA ASP A 114 2.60 2.60 -25.78
C ASP A 114 1.07 2.62 -25.71
N GLU A 115 0.39 1.53 -26.07
CA GLU A 115 -1.07 1.46 -26.01
C GLU A 115 -1.53 1.34 -24.56
N ALA A 116 -0.95 0.41 -23.79
CA ALA A 116 -1.28 0.25 -22.39
C ALA A 116 -0.83 1.45 -21.54
N ALA A 117 0.33 2.05 -21.83
CA ALA A 117 0.77 3.25 -21.14
C ALA A 117 -0.21 4.43 -21.38
N ARG A 118 -0.66 4.63 -22.63
CA ARG A 118 -1.65 5.67 -22.96
C ARG A 118 -2.99 5.44 -22.26
N SER A 119 -3.49 4.20 -22.19
CA SER A 119 -4.75 3.91 -21.49
C SER A 119 -4.64 4.15 -19.98
N MET A 120 -3.46 3.95 -19.40
CA MET A 120 -3.14 4.29 -18.01
C MET A 120 -2.82 5.79 -17.80
N GLY A 121 -2.76 6.58 -18.88
CA GLY A 121 -2.40 8.00 -18.85
C GLY A 121 -0.93 8.26 -18.51
N LEU A 122 -0.04 7.32 -18.82
CA LEU A 122 1.40 7.42 -18.58
C LEU A 122 2.14 7.84 -19.85
N ALA A 123 3.16 8.68 -19.69
CA ALA A 123 4.06 9.09 -20.76
C ALA A 123 5.51 9.15 -20.25
N LYS A 124 6.49 8.99 -21.15
CA LYS A 124 7.92 9.14 -20.81
C LYS A 124 8.17 10.48 -20.12
N ASP A 125 9.01 10.46 -19.09
CA ASP A 125 9.39 11.60 -18.25
C ASP A 125 8.29 12.24 -17.39
N MET A 126 7.07 11.68 -17.41
CA MET A 126 5.98 12.10 -16.53
C MET A 126 6.31 11.80 -15.07
N VAL A 127 5.93 12.70 -14.17
CA VAL A 127 6.07 12.53 -12.73
C VAL A 127 4.83 11.85 -12.13
N CYS A 128 5.10 10.81 -11.35
CA CYS A 128 4.11 10.02 -10.64
C CYS A 128 4.46 9.96 -9.15
N VAL A 129 3.46 9.70 -8.31
CA VAL A 129 3.64 9.36 -6.90
C VAL A 129 3.21 7.93 -6.66
N MET A 130 4.10 7.12 -6.08
CA MET A 130 3.83 5.77 -5.62
C MET A 130 3.69 5.76 -4.10
N ILE A 131 2.63 5.12 -3.60
CA ILE A 131 2.34 5.03 -2.17
C ILE A 131 2.32 3.56 -1.79
N HIS A 132 3.21 3.19 -0.88
CA HIS A 132 3.26 1.85 -0.31
C HIS A 132 2.93 1.92 1.18
N SER A 133 1.70 1.58 1.54
CA SER A 133 1.24 1.47 2.93
C SER A 133 0.10 0.45 3.07
N GLY A 134 -0.16 0.02 4.30
CA GLY A 134 -1.16 -1.00 4.62
C GLY A 134 -2.12 -0.56 5.72
N SER A 135 -2.69 -1.56 6.40
CA SER A 135 -3.68 -1.43 7.48
C SER A 135 -3.11 -0.95 8.82
N ARG A 136 -1.85 -0.51 8.84
CA ARG A 136 -1.14 -0.01 10.02
C ARG A 136 -1.21 -0.98 11.21
N GLY A 137 -1.20 -0.47 12.44
CA GLY A 137 -1.31 -1.28 13.65
C GLY A 137 -2.63 -2.05 13.77
N LEU A 138 -3.70 -1.59 13.11
CA LEU A 138 -5.01 -2.25 13.13
C LEU A 138 -4.94 -3.64 12.51
N GLY A 139 -4.51 -3.77 11.26
CA GLY A 139 -4.45 -5.08 10.62
C GLY A 139 -3.37 -6.00 11.20
N TYR A 140 -2.27 -5.45 11.74
CA TYR A 140 -1.33 -6.24 12.53
C TYR A 140 -2.04 -6.87 13.73
N GLN A 141 -2.84 -6.09 14.46
CA GLN A 141 -3.56 -6.61 15.63
C GLN A 141 -4.64 -7.60 15.24
N VAL A 142 -5.37 -7.39 14.14
CA VAL A 142 -6.31 -8.37 13.59
C VAL A 142 -5.63 -9.70 13.30
N CYS A 143 -4.43 -9.67 12.68
CA CYS A 143 -3.65 -10.88 12.43
C CYS A 143 -3.19 -11.57 13.72
N ASP A 144 -2.68 -10.80 14.68
CA ASP A 144 -2.25 -11.31 16.00
C ASP A 144 -3.41 -11.92 16.80
N ASP A 145 -4.59 -11.31 16.76
CA ASP A 145 -5.81 -11.82 17.39
C ASP A 145 -6.30 -13.09 16.70
N ALA A 146 -6.28 -13.14 15.36
CA ALA A 146 -6.61 -14.33 14.60
C ALA A 146 -5.65 -15.50 14.87
N LEU A 147 -4.34 -15.24 14.94
CA LEU A 147 -3.35 -16.26 15.29
C LEU A 147 -3.55 -16.81 16.71
N ARG A 148 -4.05 -16.00 17.65
CA ARG A 148 -4.45 -16.48 18.98
C ARG A 148 -5.72 -17.33 18.92
N LEU A 149 -6.72 -16.87 18.18
CA LEU A 149 -7.99 -17.60 17.98
C LEU A 149 -7.76 -18.98 17.36
N LEU A 150 -6.82 -19.07 16.41
CA LEU A 150 -6.53 -20.29 15.66
C LEU A 150 -5.64 -21.29 16.42
N ARG A 151 -5.21 -21.01 17.65
CA ARG A 151 -4.43 -21.96 18.45
C ARG A 151 -5.30 -23.17 18.81
N GLY A 152 -4.87 -24.38 18.44
CA GLY A 152 -5.61 -25.62 18.73
C GLY A 152 -6.79 -25.86 17.79
N VAL A 153 -7.09 -24.91 16.88
CA VAL A 153 -8.19 -25.02 15.92
C VAL A 153 -7.89 -26.03 14.80
N PRO A 154 -6.68 -26.10 14.21
CA PRO A 154 -6.33 -27.16 13.26
C PRO A 154 -6.63 -28.56 13.82
N GLU A 155 -6.22 -28.84 15.07
CA GLU A 155 -6.40 -30.13 15.74
C GLU A 155 -7.89 -30.44 15.99
N LYS A 156 -8.69 -29.42 16.36
CA LYS A 156 -10.17 -29.53 16.45
C LYS A 156 -10.80 -30.02 15.15
N TYR A 157 -10.23 -29.65 14.00
CA TYR A 157 -10.70 -30.04 12.67
C TYR A 157 -9.93 -31.22 12.06
N GLY A 158 -9.07 -31.89 12.84
CA GLY A 158 -8.27 -33.03 12.36
C GLY A 158 -7.22 -32.64 11.31
N ILE A 159 -6.77 -31.38 11.30
CA ILE A 159 -5.73 -30.88 10.40
C ILE A 159 -4.39 -30.99 11.13
N ASP A 160 -3.52 -31.86 10.62
CA ASP A 160 -2.13 -31.94 11.06
C ASP A 160 -1.29 -30.87 10.35
N LEU A 161 -0.55 -30.08 11.12
CA LEU A 161 0.23 -28.97 10.60
C LEU A 161 1.71 -29.35 10.51
N PRO A 162 2.34 -29.20 9.33
CA PRO A 162 3.78 -29.44 9.22
C PRO A 162 4.60 -28.35 9.94
N ASP A 163 4.01 -27.18 10.18
CA ASP A 163 4.60 -26.10 10.97
C ASP A 163 3.50 -25.34 11.74
N ARG A 164 3.76 -24.97 13.00
CA ARG A 164 2.83 -24.22 13.85
C ARG A 164 2.51 -22.82 13.31
N GLN A 165 3.39 -22.24 12.49
CA GLN A 165 3.18 -20.96 11.82
C GLN A 165 2.13 -21.04 10.70
N LEU A 166 1.74 -22.25 10.28
CA LEU A 166 0.68 -22.49 9.29
C LEU A 166 -0.71 -22.64 9.94
N ALA A 167 -0.92 -22.03 11.11
CA ALA A 167 -2.20 -22.03 11.80
C ALA A 167 -3.35 -21.65 10.85
N CYS A 168 -4.37 -22.51 10.76
CA CYS A 168 -5.46 -22.38 9.82
C CYS A 168 -6.79 -22.90 10.39
N ALA A 169 -7.89 -22.60 9.71
CA ALA A 169 -9.19 -23.21 9.94
C ALA A 169 -9.92 -23.42 8.59
N PRO A 170 -10.88 -24.35 8.51
CA PRO A 170 -11.78 -24.42 7.35
C PRO A 170 -12.47 -23.08 7.12
N VAL A 171 -12.59 -22.66 5.87
CA VAL A 171 -13.14 -21.35 5.49
C VAL A 171 -14.57 -21.13 6.04
N GLU A 172 -15.40 -22.17 5.97
CA GLU A 172 -16.81 -22.16 6.40
C GLU A 172 -16.97 -22.47 7.91
N SER A 173 -15.86 -22.58 8.66
CA SER A 173 -15.92 -22.68 10.11
C SER A 173 -16.21 -21.32 10.74
N ARG A 174 -16.75 -21.34 11.96
CA ARG A 174 -16.96 -20.12 12.76
C ARG A 174 -15.68 -19.28 12.88
N GLU A 175 -14.53 -19.92 13.11
CA GLU A 175 -13.24 -19.26 13.22
C GLU A 175 -12.77 -18.69 11.88
N GLY A 176 -13.00 -19.42 10.78
CA GLY A 176 -12.69 -19.01 9.41
C GLY A 176 -13.50 -17.78 8.99
N GLU A 177 -14.82 -17.81 9.15
CA GLU A 177 -15.71 -16.70 8.83
C GLU A 177 -15.38 -15.46 9.65
N HIS A 178 -15.13 -15.62 10.95
CA HIS A 178 -14.75 -14.53 11.84
C HIS A 178 -13.42 -13.87 11.42
N TYR A 179 -12.39 -14.67 11.10
CA TYR A 179 -11.14 -14.13 10.58
C TYR A 179 -11.34 -13.41 9.24
N LEU A 180 -12.13 -13.98 8.32
CA LEU A 180 -12.40 -13.35 7.03
C LEU A 180 -13.13 -12.01 7.19
N GLY A 181 -14.14 -11.94 8.08
CA GLY A 181 -14.86 -10.71 8.38
C GLY A 181 -13.94 -9.59 8.89
N THR A 182 -13.06 -9.92 9.83
CA THR A 182 -12.10 -8.95 10.42
C THR A 182 -10.94 -8.61 9.49
N MET A 183 -10.47 -9.55 8.67
CA MET A 183 -9.45 -9.32 7.64
C MET A 183 -9.95 -8.39 6.54
N ARG A 184 -11.20 -8.56 6.08
CA ARG A 184 -11.86 -7.64 5.15
C ARG A 184 -12.00 -6.24 5.74
N ALA A 185 -12.36 -6.14 7.02
CA ALA A 185 -12.39 -4.86 7.74
C ALA A 185 -11.01 -4.17 7.76
N ALA A 186 -9.94 -4.92 8.01
CA ALA A 186 -8.57 -4.40 7.96
C ALA A 186 -8.13 -3.98 6.55
N ALA A 187 -8.55 -4.70 5.51
CA ALA A 187 -8.30 -4.36 4.11
C ALA A 187 -8.99 -3.05 3.71
N ASN A 188 -10.27 -2.89 4.07
CA ASN A 188 -11.05 -1.68 3.87
C ASN A 188 -10.39 -0.46 4.55
N TYR A 189 -9.92 -0.65 5.80
CA TYR A 189 -9.12 0.37 6.48
C TYR A 189 -7.80 0.69 5.76
N ALA A 190 -7.12 -0.30 5.18
CA ALA A 190 -5.88 -0.08 4.43
C ALA A 190 -6.10 0.78 3.17
N TRP A 191 -7.20 0.56 2.43
CA TRP A 191 -7.57 1.43 1.31
C TRP A 191 -7.90 2.85 1.76
N CYS A 192 -8.63 3.02 2.86
CA CYS A 192 -8.83 4.34 3.47
C CYS A 192 -7.50 5.03 3.81
N ASN A 193 -6.55 4.30 4.40
CA ASN A 193 -5.23 4.82 4.73
C ASN A 193 -4.48 5.30 3.49
N ARG A 194 -4.47 4.52 2.41
CA ARG A 194 -3.82 4.90 1.14
C ARG A 194 -4.51 6.07 0.45
N GLN A 195 -5.84 6.13 0.49
CA GLN A 195 -6.61 7.28 -0.01
C GLN A 195 -6.22 8.57 0.72
N LEU A 196 -6.13 8.55 2.05
CA LEU A 196 -5.70 9.72 2.84
C LEU A 196 -4.24 10.10 2.60
N LEU A 197 -3.36 9.13 2.34
CA LEU A 197 -1.98 9.39 1.93
C LEU A 197 -1.91 10.04 0.54
N MET A 198 -2.75 9.58 -0.41
CA MET A 198 -2.88 10.22 -1.71
C MET A 198 -3.40 11.65 -1.59
N TRP A 199 -4.37 11.90 -0.71
CA TRP A 199 -4.87 13.24 -0.47
C TRP A 199 -3.78 14.18 0.06
N GLN A 200 -2.96 13.72 1.02
CA GLN A 200 -1.81 14.49 1.51
C GLN A 200 -0.76 14.73 0.42
N ALA A 201 -0.56 13.78 -0.51
CA ALA A 201 0.31 13.99 -1.66
C ALA A 201 -0.24 15.08 -2.59
N ARG A 202 -1.56 15.14 -2.79
CA ARG A 202 -2.22 16.24 -3.52
C ARG A 202 -1.95 17.58 -2.83
N GLU A 203 -2.25 17.71 -1.54
CA GLU A 203 -2.02 18.93 -0.75
C GLU A 203 -0.55 19.40 -0.80
N THR A 204 0.39 18.45 -0.77
CA THR A 204 1.83 18.72 -0.89
C THR A 204 2.16 19.35 -2.26
N PHE A 205 1.68 18.75 -3.35
CA PHE A 205 1.92 19.26 -4.70
C PHE A 205 1.24 20.62 -4.92
N GLU A 206 0.04 20.82 -4.38
CA GLU A 206 -0.64 22.12 -4.42
C GLU A 206 0.19 23.21 -3.74
N THR A 207 0.77 22.90 -2.58
CA THR A 207 1.62 23.82 -1.82
C THR A 207 2.87 24.22 -2.62
N ILE A 208 3.51 23.25 -3.29
CA ILE A 208 4.77 23.47 -4.03
C ILE A 208 4.54 24.18 -5.36
N PHE A 209 3.50 23.80 -6.10
CA PHE A 209 3.27 24.30 -7.46
C PHE A 209 2.25 25.44 -7.53
N GLY A 210 1.59 25.78 -6.42
CA GLY A 210 0.60 26.85 -6.34
C GLY A 210 -0.64 26.63 -7.21
N ARG A 211 -0.94 25.36 -7.55
CA ARG A 211 -2.03 24.96 -8.43
C ARG A 211 -2.82 23.83 -7.78
N PRO A 212 -4.17 23.84 -7.86
CA PRO A 212 -5.00 22.78 -7.30
C PRO A 212 -4.68 21.42 -7.96
N TRP A 213 -4.90 20.33 -7.24
CA TRP A 213 -4.53 18.98 -7.68
C TRP A 213 -5.26 18.56 -8.97
N GLU A 214 -6.45 19.10 -9.23
CA GLU A 214 -7.23 18.91 -10.44
C GLU A 214 -6.49 19.47 -11.66
N GLU A 215 -5.91 20.68 -11.53
CA GLU A 215 -5.10 21.30 -12.57
C GLU A 215 -3.78 20.54 -12.79
N LEU A 216 -3.21 20.00 -11.72
CA LEU A 216 -2.04 19.12 -11.79
C LEU A 216 -2.39 17.69 -12.27
N GLN A 217 -3.68 17.43 -12.51
CA GLN A 217 -4.24 16.14 -12.91
C GLN A 217 -3.73 14.96 -12.07
N MET A 218 -3.66 15.16 -10.75
CA MET A 218 -3.17 14.15 -9.80
C MET A 218 -4.17 13.01 -9.59
N ASN A 219 -4.31 12.17 -10.61
CA ASN A 219 -5.30 11.09 -10.69
C ASN A 219 -4.69 9.74 -10.29
N LEU A 220 -5.48 8.89 -9.64
CA LEU A 220 -5.08 7.52 -9.35
C LEU A 220 -4.99 6.74 -10.67
N VAL A 221 -3.85 6.09 -10.91
CA VAL A 221 -3.71 5.13 -12.03
C VAL A 221 -4.37 3.82 -11.61
N TYR A 222 -3.89 3.25 -10.50
CA TYR A 222 -4.51 2.10 -9.85
C TYR A 222 -4.02 1.97 -8.40
N ASP A 223 -4.83 1.39 -7.52
CA ASP A 223 -4.45 0.94 -6.16
C ASP A 223 -4.71 -0.56 -6.05
N VAL A 224 -3.69 -1.34 -5.66
CA VAL A 224 -3.73 -2.81 -5.58
C VAL A 224 -3.17 -3.32 -4.25
N ALA A 225 -3.84 -4.31 -3.64
CA ALA A 225 -3.37 -5.00 -2.45
C ALA A 225 -2.38 -6.13 -2.81
N HIS A 226 -1.42 -6.39 -1.93
CA HIS A 226 -0.44 -7.49 -2.08
C HIS A 226 -0.31 -8.38 -0.83
N ASN A 227 -1.05 -8.08 0.23
CA ASN A 227 -1.24 -8.92 1.42
C ASN A 227 -2.74 -9.04 1.66
N ILE A 228 -3.38 -9.95 0.95
CA ILE A 228 -4.82 -10.13 0.97
C ILE A 228 -5.17 -11.56 0.60
N ALA A 229 -6.30 -12.05 1.11
CA ALA A 229 -6.93 -13.28 0.63
C ALA A 229 -8.25 -12.92 -0.05
N LYS A 230 -8.44 -13.36 -1.30
CA LYS A 230 -9.65 -13.09 -2.07
C LYS A 230 -10.27 -14.36 -2.59
N PHE A 231 -11.60 -14.37 -2.62
CA PHE A 231 -12.36 -15.43 -3.24
C PHE A 231 -12.58 -15.10 -4.71
N GLU A 232 -11.95 -15.88 -5.58
CA GLU A 232 -11.94 -15.64 -7.02
C GLU A 232 -12.36 -16.91 -7.77
N GLU A 233 -12.94 -16.73 -8.96
CA GLU A 233 -13.30 -17.82 -9.85
C GLU A 233 -12.22 -18.01 -10.92
N HIS A 234 -11.69 -19.23 -11.04
CA HIS A 234 -10.57 -19.59 -11.91
C HIS A 234 -10.88 -20.84 -12.72
N THR A 235 -10.45 -20.90 -13.98
CA THR A 235 -10.55 -22.11 -14.80
C THR A 235 -9.28 -22.94 -14.68
N ILE A 236 -9.34 -24.10 -14.01
CA ILE A 236 -8.20 -25.01 -13.83
C ILE A 236 -8.54 -26.36 -14.45
N GLY A 237 -7.75 -26.77 -15.44
CA GLY A 237 -7.97 -28.03 -16.17
C GLY A 237 -9.32 -28.06 -16.90
N GLY A 238 -9.74 -26.93 -17.47
CA GLY A 238 -11.02 -26.80 -18.19
C GLY A 238 -12.26 -26.76 -17.31
N ARG A 239 -12.11 -26.71 -15.97
CA ARG A 239 -13.23 -26.59 -15.03
C ARG A 239 -13.13 -25.30 -14.22
N THR A 240 -14.24 -24.59 -14.13
CA THR A 240 -14.41 -23.45 -13.24
C THR A 240 -14.35 -23.90 -11.78
N ARG A 241 -13.47 -23.28 -10.99
CA ARG A 241 -13.28 -23.53 -9.56
C ARG A 241 -13.25 -22.19 -8.83
N ARG A 242 -13.83 -22.16 -7.63
CA ARG A 242 -13.74 -21.01 -6.74
C ARG A 242 -12.62 -21.24 -5.75
N LEU A 243 -11.68 -20.30 -5.65
CA LEU A 243 -10.43 -20.45 -4.91
C LEU A 243 -10.13 -19.22 -4.08
N TRP A 244 -9.45 -19.43 -2.95
CA TRP A 244 -8.84 -18.35 -2.18
C TRP A 244 -7.43 -18.10 -2.70
N VAL A 245 -7.17 -16.90 -3.21
CA VAL A 245 -5.86 -16.49 -3.75
C VAL A 245 -5.16 -15.60 -2.72
N VAL A 246 -3.89 -15.91 -2.44
CA VAL A 246 -3.01 -15.17 -1.51
C VAL A 246 -1.76 -14.71 -2.25
N MET A 247 -1.33 -13.47 -2.02
CA MET A 247 -0.05 -12.95 -2.49
C MET A 247 0.93 -12.85 -1.31
N SER A 248 2.19 -13.29 -1.51
CA SER A 248 3.22 -13.23 -0.46
C SER A 248 4.51 -12.56 -0.96
N ARG A 249 5.22 -11.90 -0.03
CA ARG A 249 6.57 -11.36 -0.21
C ARG A 249 7.31 -11.48 1.11
N THR A 250 8.37 -12.29 1.19
CA THR A 250 9.32 -12.17 2.32
C THR A 250 10.76 -12.56 1.96
N ALA A 251 11.68 -11.81 2.59
CA ALA A 251 13.15 -11.87 2.74
C ALA A 251 13.85 -10.68 2.03
N ALA A 252 14.73 -9.86 2.64
CA ALA A 252 15.68 -10.13 3.74
C ALA A 252 16.21 -8.85 4.44
N ILE A 253 16.88 -8.99 5.61
CA ILE A 253 17.69 -7.94 6.26
C ILE A 253 18.99 -8.57 6.83
N LYS A 254 20.16 -8.31 6.23
CA LYS A 254 21.49 -8.57 6.86
C LYS A 254 22.71 -7.78 6.31
N HIS A 255 22.59 -6.90 5.31
CA HIS A 255 23.74 -6.31 4.59
C HIS A 255 23.95 -4.78 4.68
N ALA A 256 23.33 -4.08 5.64
CA ALA A 256 23.28 -2.60 5.63
C ALA A 256 24.13 -1.86 6.68
N GLN A 257 24.88 -2.56 7.53
CA GLN A 257 25.50 -1.94 8.70
C GLN A 257 26.72 -1.07 8.31
N GLY A 258 26.64 0.24 8.60
CA GLY A 258 27.76 1.18 8.45
C GLY A 258 27.79 2.03 7.17
N ARG A 259 26.80 1.89 6.27
CA ARG A 259 26.74 2.63 5.00
C ARG A 259 25.93 3.94 5.09
N ARG A 260 26.29 4.94 4.28
CA ARG A 260 25.55 6.21 4.13
C ARG A 260 24.60 6.12 2.93
N ILE A 261 23.55 5.32 3.07
CA ILE A 261 22.55 5.05 2.02
C ILE A 261 21.90 6.34 1.49
N ASP A 262 21.74 7.35 2.35
CA ASP A 262 21.28 8.69 1.98
C ASP A 262 22.19 9.37 0.94
N GLN A 263 23.51 9.21 1.07
CA GLN A 263 24.49 9.79 0.15
C GLN A 263 24.61 9.00 -1.15
N GLU A 264 24.53 7.67 -1.08
CA GLU A 264 24.55 6.80 -2.25
C GLU A 264 23.33 7.06 -3.15
N LEU A 265 22.14 7.19 -2.57
CA LEU A 265 20.92 7.58 -3.29
C LEU A 265 21.06 8.99 -3.88
N LYS A 266 21.64 9.95 -3.14
CA LYS A 266 21.90 11.30 -3.66
C LYS A 266 22.84 11.31 -4.87
N GLN A 267 23.88 10.46 -4.89
CA GLN A 267 24.77 10.31 -6.05
C GLN A 267 24.04 9.76 -7.28
N GLN A 268 22.96 9.00 -7.07
CA GLN A 268 22.06 8.53 -8.12
C GLN A 268 20.96 9.55 -8.47
N GLY A 269 21.00 10.75 -7.87
CA GLY A 269 20.01 11.80 -8.07
C GLY A 269 18.68 11.58 -7.34
N ILE A 270 18.65 10.72 -6.32
CA ILE A 270 17.46 10.40 -5.52
C ILE A 270 17.55 11.12 -4.18
N ILE A 271 16.55 11.95 -3.85
CA ILE A 271 16.47 12.63 -2.56
C ILE A 271 15.71 11.75 -1.57
N ALA A 272 16.39 11.24 -0.54
CA ALA A 272 15.78 10.43 0.52
C ALA A 272 15.58 11.22 1.82
N ARG A 273 14.41 11.05 2.45
CA ARG A 273 14.13 11.49 3.82
C ARG A 273 13.56 10.32 4.63
N ALA A 274 14.15 10.06 5.79
CA ALA A 274 13.69 9.05 6.73
C ALA A 274 13.77 9.59 8.16
N ARG A 275 12.93 9.10 9.06
CA ARG A 275 12.93 9.52 10.48
C ARG A 275 14.12 8.98 11.26
N SER A 276 14.71 7.88 10.82
CA SER A 276 15.91 7.30 11.41
C SER A 276 16.86 6.79 10.33
N TRP A 277 18.16 6.86 10.61
CA TRP A 277 19.18 6.26 9.75
C TRP A 277 18.98 4.74 9.61
N LYS A 278 18.54 4.08 10.68
CA LYS A 278 18.25 2.65 10.71
C LYS A 278 17.12 2.26 9.73
N GLY A 279 16.02 3.02 9.69
CA GLY A 279 14.91 2.77 8.75
C GLY A 279 15.30 2.92 7.29
N LEU A 280 16.25 3.82 6.97
CA LEU A 280 16.79 3.93 5.61
C LEU A 280 17.76 2.77 5.28
N ALA A 281 18.56 2.33 6.26
CA ALA A 281 19.52 1.25 6.09
C ALA A 281 18.84 -0.13 5.91
N GLU A 282 17.79 -0.43 6.67
CA GLU A 282 17.04 -1.70 6.58
C GLU A 282 16.41 -1.93 5.20
N GLU A 283 16.20 -0.86 4.45
CA GLU A 283 15.41 -0.80 3.22
C GLU A 283 16.26 -0.46 1.98
N GLN A 284 17.59 -0.59 2.08
CA GLN A 284 18.50 -0.30 0.97
C GLN A 284 18.23 -1.23 -0.25
N PRO A 285 18.60 -0.82 -1.48
CA PRO A 285 18.39 -1.64 -2.68
C PRO A 285 18.94 -3.07 -2.58
N ALA A 286 20.10 -3.26 -1.93
CA ALA A 286 20.73 -4.57 -1.75
C ALA A 286 20.00 -5.50 -0.75
N ALA A 287 19.04 -4.99 0.03
CA ALA A 287 18.17 -5.81 0.87
C ALA A 287 17.08 -6.54 0.04
N TYR A 288 16.91 -6.12 -1.22
CA TYR A 288 15.91 -6.63 -2.13
C TYR A 288 16.56 -7.40 -3.30
N LYS A 289 15.79 -8.31 -3.88
CA LYS A 289 16.12 -8.92 -5.19
C LYS A 289 16.13 -7.83 -6.26
N ASP A 290 16.89 -8.05 -7.34
CA ASP A 290 16.78 -7.20 -8.52
C ASP A 290 15.35 -7.28 -9.09
N VAL A 291 14.61 -6.19 -8.95
CA VAL A 291 13.22 -6.09 -9.40
C VAL A 291 13.10 -6.24 -10.91
N SER A 292 14.12 -5.83 -11.67
CA SER A 292 14.12 -5.95 -13.13
C SER A 292 14.14 -7.41 -13.55
N LEU A 293 14.97 -8.23 -12.88
CA LEU A 293 15.01 -9.68 -13.13
C LEU A 293 13.69 -10.36 -12.76
N VAL A 294 13.11 -10.00 -11.62
CA VAL A 294 11.80 -10.57 -11.20
C VAL A 294 10.71 -10.23 -12.21
N VAL A 295 10.63 -8.96 -12.63
CA VAL A 295 9.65 -8.51 -13.64
C VAL A 295 9.90 -9.20 -14.98
N GLU A 296 11.16 -9.39 -15.38
CA GLU A 296 11.49 -10.09 -16.62
C GLU A 296 11.01 -11.54 -16.60
N VAL A 297 11.24 -12.28 -15.50
CA VAL A 297 10.75 -13.66 -15.37
C VAL A 297 9.23 -13.73 -15.48
N VAL A 298 8.51 -12.85 -14.79
CA VAL A 298 7.03 -12.81 -14.83
C VAL A 298 6.54 -12.47 -16.25
N HIS A 299 7.24 -11.58 -16.94
CA HIS A 299 6.92 -11.21 -18.32
C HIS A 299 7.15 -12.34 -19.31
N GLN A 300 8.32 -12.98 -19.26
CA GLN A 300 8.66 -14.10 -20.14
C GLN A 300 7.78 -15.33 -19.88
N ALA A 301 7.31 -15.50 -18.63
CA ALA A 301 6.33 -16.52 -18.29
C ALA A 301 4.90 -16.21 -18.79
N GLY A 302 4.66 -15.05 -19.39
CA GLY A 302 3.34 -14.63 -19.87
C GLY A 302 2.34 -14.30 -18.76
N LEU A 303 2.81 -14.12 -17.53
CA LEU A 303 1.96 -13.87 -16.35
C LEU A 303 1.61 -12.38 -16.19
N ALA A 304 2.44 -11.47 -16.71
CA ALA A 304 2.16 -10.05 -16.77
C ALA A 304 2.86 -9.37 -17.96
N LYS A 305 2.27 -8.31 -18.50
CA LYS A 305 2.89 -7.51 -19.57
C LYS A 305 3.69 -6.35 -18.96
N LYS A 306 4.90 -6.10 -19.47
CA LYS A 306 5.65 -4.87 -19.13
C LYS A 306 4.98 -3.69 -19.84
N VAL A 307 4.63 -2.65 -19.07
CA VAL A 307 4.00 -1.43 -19.61
C VAL A 307 4.95 -0.24 -19.52
N ALA A 308 5.43 0.08 -18.32
CA ALA A 308 6.34 1.18 -18.09
C ALA A 308 7.32 0.85 -16.94
N ARG A 309 8.47 1.51 -16.92
CA ARG A 309 9.43 1.52 -15.80
C ARG A 309 9.42 2.89 -15.14
N MET A 310 9.34 2.90 -13.82
CA MET A 310 9.47 4.10 -13.01
C MET A 310 10.86 4.13 -12.38
N ARG A 311 11.42 5.33 -12.26
CA ARG A 311 12.66 5.59 -11.53
C ARG A 311 12.38 6.58 -10.41
N PRO A 312 12.71 6.26 -9.15
CA PRO A 312 12.55 7.22 -8.06
C PRO A 312 13.44 8.45 -8.27
N ILE A 313 12.93 9.60 -7.86
CA ILE A 313 13.65 10.88 -7.80
C ILE A 313 13.55 11.52 -6.41
N GLY A 314 12.51 11.18 -5.65
CA GLY A 314 12.35 11.55 -4.25
C GLY A 314 11.66 10.45 -3.45
N VAL A 315 12.07 10.23 -2.21
CA VAL A 315 11.49 9.19 -1.34
C VAL A 315 11.36 9.67 0.10
N ILE A 316 10.18 9.46 0.68
CA ILE A 316 9.96 9.58 2.11
C ILE A 316 9.67 8.20 2.73
N LYS A 317 10.29 7.94 3.89
CA LYS A 317 10.13 6.69 4.66
C LYS A 317 9.95 6.99 6.15
N GLY A 318 9.40 6.00 6.87
CA GLY A 318 9.31 6.00 8.33
C GLY A 318 10.56 5.54 9.05
#